data_AF-A0A2D6IVC7-F1
#
_entry.id   AF-A0A2D6IVC7-F1
#
_cell.length_a   1.000
_cell.length_b   1.000
_cell.length_c   1.000
_cell.angle_alpha   90.00
_cell.angle_beta   90.00
_cell.angle_gamma   90.00
#
_symmetry.space_group_name_H-M   'P 1'
#
loop_
_entity.id
_entity.type
_entity.pdbx_description
1 polymer ?
#
loop_
_entity_poly.entity_id
_entity_poly.type
_entity_poly.pdbx_seq_one_letter_code
_entity_poly.pdbx_strand_id
1 'polypeptide(L)' 'MRTKYYTRFLLRSAEEYEADEYSGVVEVKHSHDQVLEAGEIESLLAQNFEMDVENVELLNWSRLH' A
#
# COMPACT_ATOMS: atom_id res chain seq x y z
N MET A 1 17.28 10.29 -0.23
CA MET A 1 16.54 10.38 -1.52
C MET A 1 15.15 9.82 -1.29
N ARG A 2 14.09 10.41 -1.85
CA ARG A 2 12.75 9.82 -1.80
C ARG A 2 12.56 9.00 -3.07
N THR A 3 12.19 7.74 -2.92
CA THR A 3 11.84 6.89 -4.06
C THR A 3 10.33 6.91 -4.24
N LYS A 4 9.89 7.13 -5.47
CA LYS A 4 8.48 7.12 -5.86
C LYS A 4 8.09 5.71 -6.29
N TYR A 5 6.91 5.29 -5.89
CA TYR A 5 6.34 4.01 -6.30
C TYR A 5 4.93 4.25 -6.82
N TYR A 6 4.60 3.59 -7.92
CA TYR A 6 3.21 3.38 -8.29
C TYR A 6 2.68 2.23 -7.43
N THR A 7 1.51 2.45 -6.83
CA THR A 7 0.81 1.46 -6.01
C THR A 7 -0.63 1.34 -6.47
N ARG A 8 -1.17 0.13 -6.40
CA ARG A 8 -2.60 -0.18 -6.55
C ARG A 8 -2.98 -1.20 -5.48
N PHE A 9 -4.05 -0.93 -4.74
CA PHE A 9 -4.50 -1.77 -3.63
C PHE A 9 -6.01 -1.69 -3.45
N LEU A 10 -6.57 -2.68 -2.77
CA LEU A 10 -7.95 -2.72 -2.33
C LEU A 10 -8.03 -2.45 -0.84
N LEU A 11 -9.06 -1.70 -0.41
CA LEU A 11 -9.49 -1.61 0.97
C LEU A 11 -10.86 -2.28 1.10
N ARG A 12 -10.97 -3.27 1.98
CA ARG A 12 -12.22 -3.99 2.26
C ARG A 12 -12.78 -3.51 3.58
N SER A 13 -13.99 -2.97 3.58
CA SER A 13 -14.69 -2.70 4.83
C SER A 13 -15.38 -3.96 5.31
N ALA A 14 -15.32 -4.26 6.62
CA ALA A 14 -16.05 -5.38 7.20
C ALA A 14 -17.58 -5.22 7.06
N GLU A 15 -18.05 -3.98 6.86
CA GLU A 15 -19.48 -3.64 6.76
C GLU A 15 -19.98 -3.59 5.30
N GLU A 16 -19.09 -3.57 4.31
CA GLU A 16 -19.46 -3.47 2.90
C GLU A 16 -19.03 -4.71 2.12
N TYR A 17 -19.94 -5.24 1.29
CA TYR A 17 -19.64 -6.35 0.39
C TYR A 17 -18.72 -5.97 -0.77
N GLU A 18 -18.47 -4.67 -0.93
CA GLU A 18 -17.68 -4.09 -2.01
C GLU A 18 -16.33 -3.60 -1.48
N ALA A 19 -15.29 -3.79 -2.28
CA ALA A 19 -13.95 -3.34 -1.95
C ALA A 19 -13.63 -2.09 -2.76
N ASP A 20 -13.18 -1.05 -2.09
CA ASP A 20 -12.73 0.16 -2.77
C ASP A 20 -11.34 -0.07 -3.37
N GLU A 21 -11.19 0.25 -4.66
CA GLU A 21 -9.92 0.17 -5.34
C GLU A 21 -9.23 1.53 -5.43
N TYR A 22 -7.99 1.59 -4.95
CA TYR A 22 -7.16 2.78 -5.00
C TYR A 22 -5.93 2.54 -5.86
N SER A 23 -5.55 3.57 -6.62
CA SER A 23 -4.30 3.59 -7.38
C SER A 23 -3.66 4.97 -7.35
N GLY A 24 -2.32 5.01 -7.35
CA GLY A 24 -1.62 6.29 -7.28
C GLY A 24 -0.11 6.16 -7.12
N VAL A 25 0.54 7.30 -6.91
CA VAL A 25 1.98 7.37 -6.65
C VAL A 25 2.21 7.73 -5.20
N VAL A 26 3.00 6.92 -4.50
CA VAL A 26 3.41 7.14 -3.12
C VAL A 26 4.90 7.42 -3.02
N GLU A 27 5.27 8.22 -2.01
CA GLU A 27 6.67 8.49 -1.69
C GLU A 27 7.04 7.77 -0.40
N VAL A 28 8.03 6.88 -0.49
CA VAL A 28 8.52 6.15 0.67
C VAL A 28 9.72 6.89 1.25
N LYS A 29 9.65 7.27 2.53
CA LYS A 29 10.72 7.95 3.28
C LYS A 29 11.76 6.98 3.86
N HIS A 30 11.91 5.77 3.33
CA HIS A 30 12.86 4.81 3.88
C HIS A 30 14.31 5.13 3.49
N SER A 31 15.20 4.93 4.45
CA SER A 31 16.58 5.41 4.40
C SER A 31 17.54 4.55 3.57
N HIS A 32 17.15 3.39 3.03
CA HIS A 32 18.03 2.50 2.28
C HIS A 32 17.25 1.79 1.17
N ASP A 33 17.97 1.30 0.14
CA ASP A 33 17.56 0.57 -1.07
C ASP A 33 16.86 -0.80 -0.77
N GLN A 34 16.18 -0.91 0.36
CA GLN A 34 15.48 -2.11 0.76
C GLN A 34 14.20 -2.23 -0.07
N VAL A 35 14.10 -3.34 -0.79
CA VAL A 35 12.87 -3.74 -1.47
C VAL A 35 11.87 -4.09 -0.37
N LEU A 36 10.81 -3.29 -0.23
CA LEU A 36 9.71 -3.59 0.68
C LEU A 36 8.96 -4.82 0.16
N GLU A 37 8.70 -5.76 1.05
CA GLU A 37 7.83 -6.90 0.74
C GLU A 37 6.36 -6.47 0.75
N ALA A 38 5.50 -7.23 0.07
CA ALA A 38 4.07 -6.91 -0.05
C ALA A 38 3.40 -6.71 1.32
N GLY A 39 3.67 -7.60 2.28
CA GLY A 39 3.08 -7.51 3.63
C GLY A 39 3.54 -6.29 4.43
N GLU A 40 4.76 -5.78 4.19
CA GLU A 40 5.22 -4.53 4.81
C GLU A 40 4.45 -3.33 4.24
N ILE A 41 4.21 -3.33 2.93
CA ILE A 41 3.45 -2.28 2.25
C ILE A 41 1.99 -2.30 2.71
N GLU A 42 1.37 -3.47 2.79
CA GLU A 42 0.00 -3.64 3.30
C GLU A 42 -0.10 -3.15 4.75
N SER A 43 0.87 -3.48 5.60
CA SER A 43 0.91 -3.00 6.99
C SER A 43 1.05 -1.47 7.07
N LEU A 44 1.83 -0.86 6.19
CA LEU A 44 1.97 0.61 6.11
C LEU A 44 0.68 1.27 5.61
N LEU A 45 0.02 0.68 4.61
CA LEU A 45 -1.26 1.15 4.11
C LEU A 45 -2.32 1.06 5.22
N ALA A 46 -2.45 -0.09 5.88
CA ALA A 46 -3.41 -0.30 6.96
C ALA A 46 -3.25 0.73 8.09
N GLN A 47 -2.01 1.04 8.47
CA GLN A 47 -1.72 2.11 9.44
C GLN A 47 -2.13 3.51 8.95
N ASN A 48 -1.92 3.83 7.68
CA ASN A 48 -2.29 5.14 7.12
C ASN A 48 -3.81 5.32 6.98
N PHE A 49 -4.54 4.23 6.77
CA PHE A 49 -6.01 4.21 6.65
C PHE A 49 -6.72 3.83 7.95
N GLU A 50 -5.97 3.68 9.06
CA GLU A 50 -6.49 3.33 10.39
C GLU A 50 -7.38 2.07 10.39
N MET A 51 -6.93 1.01 9.71
CA MET A 51 -7.64 -0.27 9.60
C MET A 51 -6.72 -1.49 9.80
N ASP A 52 -7.32 -2.67 9.91
CA ASP A 52 -6.58 -3.93 10.01
C ASP A 52 -5.91 -4.33 8.69
N VAL A 53 -4.73 -4.93 8.77
CA VAL A 53 -3.97 -5.36 7.59
C VAL A 53 -4.69 -6.43 6.77
N GLU A 54 -5.53 -7.26 7.39
CA GLU A 54 -6.37 -8.26 6.71
C GLU A 54 -7.40 -7.65 5.76
N ASN A 55 -7.71 -6.36 5.95
CA ASN A 55 -8.62 -5.59 5.12
C ASN A 55 -7.91 -4.85 3.97
N VAL A 56 -6.59 -5.00 3.84
CA VAL A 56 -5.78 -4.37 2.79
C VAL A 56 -5.20 -5.46 1.88
N GLU A 57 -5.35 -5.29 0.57
CA GLU A 57 -4.77 -6.20 -0.41
C GLU A 57 -3.96 -5.41 -1.44
N LEU A 58 -2.66 -5.68 -1.51
CA LEU A 58 -1.79 -5.04 -2.48
C LEU A 58 -1.89 -5.74 -3.85
N LEU A 59 -2.36 -5.01 -4.87
CA LEU A 59 -2.49 -5.51 -6.23
C LEU A 59 -1.25 -5.23 -7.08
N ASN A 60 -0.62 -4.07 -6.88
CA ASN A 60 0.58 -3.69 -7.64
C ASN A 60 1.51 -2.80 -6.82
N TRP A 61 2.80 -3.05 -6.93
CA TRP A 61 3.85 -2.21 -6.40
C TRP A 61 5.01 -2.12 -7.39
N SER A 62 5.26 -0.93 -7.93
CA SER A 62 6.28 -0.72 -8.96
C SER A 62 7.08 0.54 -8.68
N ARG A 63 8.42 0.42 -8.63
CA ARG A 63 9.31 1.57 -8.49
C ARG A 63 9.21 2.45 -9.73
N LEU A 64 9.08 3.76 -9.53
CA LEU A 64 9.16 4.75 -10.61
C LEU A 64 10.60 5.24 -10.71
N HIS A 65 11.14 5.24 -11.93
CA HIS A 65 12.51 5.64 -12.26
C HIS A 65 12.66 7.15 -12.45
#